data_AF-A0A6M8SRF5-F1
#
_entry.id   AF-A0A6M8SRF5-F1
#
_cell.length_a   1.000
_cell.length_b   1.000
_cell.length_c   1.000
_cell.angle_alpha   90.00
_cell.angle_beta   90.00
_cell.angle_gamma   90.00
#
_symmetry.space_group_name_H-M   'P 1'
#
loop_
_entity.id
_entity.type
_entity.pdbx_description
1 polymer ?
#
loop_
_entity_poly.entity_id
_entity_poly.type
_entity_poly.pdbx_seq_one_letter_code
_entity_poly.pdbx_strand_id
1 'polypeptide(L)'
;MKRLIILLCTLLFWSAAAQAAPAWSELTPAQREVLSTMQTQWDGLPNEDQQRFSALALRCSQMPPHHQEKMRARINRWATLSPEQRERARENYRRLQAMSPEERQKLMQQRHHRRASQACCNSPKTE
;
A
#
# COMPACT_ATOMS: atom_id res chain seq x y z
N MET A 1 -37.81 -28.06 -33.95
CA MET A 1 -36.61 -28.68 -33.34
C MET A 1 -35.35 -28.07 -33.98
N LYS A 2 -34.43 -27.58 -33.14
CA LYS A 2 -33.03 -27.19 -33.47
C LYS A 2 -32.79 -25.84 -34.18
N ARG A 3 -33.34 -24.72 -33.67
CA ARG A 3 -32.73 -23.36 -33.83
C ARG A 3 -32.99 -22.40 -32.64
N LEU A 4 -33.56 -22.90 -31.54
CA LEU A 4 -33.45 -22.29 -30.21
C LEU A 4 -32.19 -22.90 -29.56
N ILE A 5 -31.42 -22.15 -28.75
CA ILE A 5 -30.23 -22.58 -27.96
C ILE A 5 -28.83 -22.17 -28.52
N ILE A 6 -28.69 -21.17 -29.40
CA ILE A 6 -27.37 -20.53 -29.65
C ILE A 6 -27.43 -18.99 -29.65
N LEU A 7 -28.34 -18.41 -28.87
CA LEU A 7 -28.35 -16.97 -28.55
C LEU A 7 -28.68 -16.75 -27.06
N LEU A 8 -28.12 -17.60 -26.19
CA LEU A 8 -28.29 -17.51 -24.73
C LEU A 8 -27.00 -17.87 -23.97
N CYS A 9 -25.82 -17.65 -24.57
CA CYS A 9 -24.52 -18.04 -23.99
C CYS A 9 -23.40 -16.98 -24.12
N THR A 10 -23.72 -15.72 -24.46
CA THR A 10 -22.71 -14.64 -24.49
C THR A 10 -23.09 -13.42 -23.64
N LEU A 11 -24.11 -13.52 -22.79
CA LEU A 11 -24.54 -12.43 -21.89
C LEU A 11 -24.42 -12.81 -20.41
N LEU A 12 -23.48 -13.69 -20.05
CA LEU A 12 -23.22 -14.06 -18.66
C LEU A 12 -21.73 -14.07 -18.33
N PHE A 13 -20.93 -13.15 -18.86
CA PHE A 13 -19.54 -13.06 -18.41
C PHE A 13 -18.97 -11.65 -18.49
N TRP A 14 -19.64 -10.71 -17.82
CA TRP A 14 -18.91 -9.60 -17.19
C TRP A 14 -19.72 -8.96 -16.06
N SER A 15 -20.09 -9.72 -15.04
CA SER A 15 -20.38 -9.09 -13.75
C SER A 15 -19.07 -8.67 -13.12
N ALA A 16 -18.61 -7.46 -13.41
CA ALA A 16 -17.63 -6.77 -12.59
C ALA A 16 -18.34 -6.41 -11.28
N ALA A 17 -18.46 -7.38 -10.36
CA ALA A 17 -18.78 -7.07 -8.98
C ALA A 17 -17.70 -6.10 -8.50
N ALA A 18 -18.08 -4.90 -8.06
CA ALA A 18 -17.20 -4.07 -7.27
C ALA A 18 -16.90 -4.90 -6.00
N GLN A 19 -15.76 -5.59 -5.96
CA GLN A 19 -15.43 -6.44 -4.83
C GLN A 19 -15.43 -5.56 -3.58
N ALA A 20 -16.36 -5.82 -2.65
CA ALA A 20 -16.25 -5.28 -1.31
C ALA A 20 -14.88 -5.67 -0.76
N ALA A 21 -14.28 -4.78 0.02
CA ALA A 21 -12.96 -5.06 0.54
C ALA A 21 -13.01 -6.27 1.49
N PRO A 22 -11.97 -7.13 1.48
CA PRO A 22 -12.04 -8.40 2.18
C PRO A 22 -12.07 -8.19 3.69
N ALA A 23 -12.94 -8.93 4.37
CA ALA A 23 -12.94 -8.97 5.83
C ALA A 23 -11.61 -9.54 6.33
N TRP A 24 -11.21 -9.20 7.57
CA TRP A 24 -9.94 -9.70 8.14
C TRP A 24 -9.85 -11.24 8.12
N SER A 25 -10.98 -11.93 8.31
CA SER A 25 -11.09 -13.40 8.27
C SER A 25 -10.88 -13.99 6.87
N GLU A 26 -11.14 -13.23 5.80
CA GLU A 26 -11.02 -13.66 4.41
C GLU A 26 -9.59 -13.55 3.87
N LEU A 27 -8.72 -12.82 4.59
CA LEU A 27 -7.30 -12.76 4.26
C LEU A 27 -6.63 -14.13 4.42
N THR A 28 -5.74 -14.45 3.49
CA THR A 28 -4.90 -15.66 3.57
C THR A 28 -3.99 -15.61 4.81
N PRO A 29 -3.54 -16.76 5.34
CA PRO A 29 -2.65 -16.79 6.50
C PRO A 29 -1.40 -15.91 6.34
N ALA A 30 -0.76 -15.95 5.17
CA ALA A 30 0.41 -15.13 4.86
C ALA A 30 0.09 -13.62 4.82
N GLN A 31 -1.09 -13.24 4.32
CA GLN A 31 -1.52 -11.83 4.36
C GLN A 31 -1.76 -11.35 5.79
N ARG A 32 -2.43 -12.16 6.62
CA ARG A 32 -2.67 -11.83 8.03
C ARG A 32 -1.38 -11.68 8.83
N GLU A 33 -0.37 -12.50 8.55
CA GLU A 33 0.93 -12.39 9.21
C GLU A 33 1.58 -11.02 8.93
N VAL A 34 1.64 -10.64 7.65
CA VAL A 34 2.22 -9.36 7.20
C VAL A 34 1.44 -8.15 7.73
N LEU A 35 0.12 -8.27 7.87
CA LEU A 35 -0.77 -7.20 8.30
C LEU A 35 -1.15 -7.26 9.79
N SER A 36 -0.53 -8.14 10.57
CA SER A 36 -0.92 -8.42 11.96
C SER A 36 -1.05 -7.16 12.84
N THR A 37 -0.14 -6.21 12.69
CA THR A 37 -0.16 -4.91 13.41
C THR A 37 -1.35 -4.01 13.04
N MET A 38 -2.03 -4.30 11.93
CA MET A 38 -3.21 -3.56 11.47
C MET A 38 -4.54 -4.25 11.78
N GLN A 39 -4.53 -5.45 12.38
CA GLN A 39 -5.73 -6.25 12.64
C GLN A 39 -6.84 -5.44 13.32
N THR A 40 -6.53 -4.78 14.44
CA THR A 40 -7.52 -4.06 15.27
C THR A 40 -8.21 -2.91 14.53
N GLN A 41 -7.54 -2.33 13.54
CA GLN A 41 -8.05 -1.18 12.79
C GLN A 41 -8.54 -1.54 11.40
N TRP A 42 -8.42 -2.81 10.99
CA TRP A 42 -8.69 -3.28 9.64
C TRP A 42 -10.09 -2.89 9.17
N ASP A 43 -11.11 -3.20 9.97
CA ASP A 43 -12.52 -2.98 9.62
C ASP A 43 -12.90 -1.50 9.57
N GLY A 44 -12.12 -0.63 10.21
CA GLY A 44 -12.29 0.83 10.15
C GLY A 44 -11.55 1.50 8.97
N LEU A 45 -10.79 0.73 8.19
CA LEU A 45 -10.10 1.27 7.01
C LEU A 45 -11.07 1.48 5.84
N PRO A 46 -10.88 2.53 5.02
CA PRO A 46 -11.60 2.66 3.76
C PRO A 46 -11.39 1.42 2.88
N ASN A 47 -12.43 1.01 2.13
CA ASN A 47 -12.39 -0.15 1.26
C ASN A 47 -11.17 -0.14 0.30
N GLU A 48 -10.82 1.02 -0.24
CA GLU A 48 -9.64 1.17 -1.11
C GLU A 48 -8.33 0.79 -0.39
N ASP A 49 -8.18 1.17 0.88
CA ASP A 49 -7.00 0.87 1.67
C ASP A 49 -6.94 -0.64 2.00
N GLN A 50 -8.06 -1.24 2.41
CA GLN A 50 -8.13 -2.68 2.67
C GLN A 50 -7.76 -3.51 1.42
N GLN A 51 -8.26 -3.14 0.24
CA GLN A 51 -7.88 -3.77 -1.03
C GLN A 51 -6.39 -3.56 -1.36
N ARG A 52 -5.88 -2.34 -1.17
CA ARG A 52 -4.47 -2.03 -1.44
C ARG A 52 -3.54 -2.81 -0.53
N PHE A 53 -3.85 -2.89 0.76
CA PHE A 53 -3.04 -3.59 1.75
C PHE A 53 -3.10 -5.11 1.58
N SER A 54 -4.26 -5.68 1.28
CA SER A 54 -4.37 -7.13 1.01
C SER A 54 -3.55 -7.53 -0.22
N ALA A 55 -3.57 -6.72 -1.29
CA ALA A 55 -2.74 -6.92 -2.48
C ALA A 55 -1.23 -6.70 -2.21
N LEU A 56 -0.87 -5.73 -1.36
CA LEU A 56 0.52 -5.53 -0.94
C LEU A 56 1.04 -6.70 -0.10
N ALA A 57 0.24 -7.20 0.82
CA ALA A 57 0.59 -8.32 1.69
C ALA A 57 0.79 -9.61 0.88
N LEU A 58 -0.04 -9.85 -0.14
CA LEU A 58 0.14 -10.98 -1.07
C LEU A 58 1.45 -10.89 -1.87
N ARG A 59 1.83 -9.69 -2.30
CA ARG A 59 3.13 -9.49 -2.98
C ARG A 59 4.29 -9.64 -2.01
N CYS A 60 4.12 -9.18 -0.77
CA CYS A 60 5.14 -9.30 0.27
C CYS A 60 5.48 -10.76 0.56
N SER A 61 4.49 -11.65 0.68
CA SER A 61 4.75 -13.08 0.95
C SER A 61 5.58 -13.77 -0.15
N GLN A 62 5.59 -13.22 -1.36
CA GLN A 62 6.37 -13.73 -2.50
C GLN A 62 7.76 -13.10 -2.64
N MET A 63 8.11 -12.11 -1.81
CA MET A 63 9.41 -11.42 -1.88
C MET A 63 10.50 -12.13 -1.06
N PRO A 64 11.79 -11.90 -1.36
CA PRO A 64 12.90 -12.35 -0.51
C PRO A 64 12.84 -11.76 0.90
N PRO A 65 13.36 -12.46 1.94
CA PRO A 65 13.17 -12.09 3.36
C PRO A 65 13.52 -10.64 3.70
N HIS A 66 14.63 -10.11 3.19
CA HIS A 66 15.04 -8.71 3.43
C HIS A 66 14.05 -7.68 2.84
N HIS A 67 13.41 -7.99 1.72
CA HIS A 67 12.36 -7.12 1.17
C HIS A 67 11.07 -7.21 1.99
N GLN A 68 10.75 -8.39 2.52
CA GLN A 68 9.60 -8.58 3.41
C GLN A 68 9.75 -7.76 4.69
N GLU A 69 10.95 -7.74 5.27
CA GLU A 69 11.23 -6.96 6.49
C GLU A 69 11.04 -5.46 6.25
N LYS A 70 11.56 -4.93 5.15
CA LYS A 70 11.34 -3.53 4.75
C LYS A 70 9.85 -3.21 4.56
N MET A 71 9.09 -4.14 4.01
CA MET A 71 7.65 -3.97 3.82
C MET A 71 6.91 -3.98 5.17
N ARG A 72 7.20 -4.95 6.04
CA ARG A 72 6.65 -5.02 7.41
C ARG A 72 6.95 -3.74 8.19
N ALA A 73 8.17 -3.22 8.11
CA ALA A 73 8.53 -1.95 8.75
C ALA A 73 7.69 -0.75 8.23
N ARG A 74 7.38 -0.72 6.93
CA ARG A 74 6.51 0.31 6.33
C ARG A 74 5.06 0.16 6.77
N ILE A 75 4.55 -1.06 6.81
CA ILE A 75 3.20 -1.38 7.29
C ILE A 75 3.05 -0.98 8.75
N ASN A 76 4.03 -1.35 9.60
CA ASN A 76 4.03 -0.97 11.01
C ASN A 76 4.04 0.54 11.18
N ARG A 77 4.87 1.26 10.41
CA ARG A 77 4.86 2.73 10.42
C ARG A 77 3.50 3.29 10.00
N TRP A 78 2.89 2.75 8.95
CA TRP A 78 1.58 3.19 8.52
C TRP A 78 0.51 2.94 9.58
N ALA A 79 0.56 1.78 10.25
CA ALA A 79 -0.37 1.42 11.32
C ALA A 79 -0.37 2.44 12.48
N THR A 80 0.76 3.11 12.72
CA THR A 80 0.88 4.17 13.74
C THR A 80 0.38 5.55 13.28
N LEU A 81 0.08 5.75 11.99
CA LEU A 81 -0.38 7.05 11.50
C LEU A 81 -1.85 7.29 11.89
N SER A 82 -2.15 8.51 12.35
CA SER A 82 -3.53 8.97 12.52
C SER A 82 -4.26 9.14 11.17
N PRO A 83 -5.60 9.16 11.14
CA PRO A 83 -6.35 9.41 9.90
C PRO A 83 -5.92 10.70 9.17
N GLU A 84 -5.67 11.77 9.92
CA GLU A 84 -5.17 13.04 9.38
C GLU A 84 -3.77 12.89 8.77
N GLN A 85 -2.86 12.20 9.46
CA GLN A 85 -1.51 11.92 8.95
C GLN A 85 -1.56 11.06 7.67
N ARG A 86 -2.52 10.14 7.57
CA ARG A 86 -2.76 9.33 6.36
C ARG A 86 -3.27 10.18 5.20
N GLU A 87 -4.20 11.11 5.44
CA GLU A 87 -4.64 12.05 4.40
C GLU A 87 -3.49 12.91 3.91
N ARG A 88 -2.71 13.50 4.84
CA ARG A 88 -1.53 14.29 4.48
C ARG A 88 -0.52 13.47 3.68
N ALA A 89 -0.32 12.20 4.02
CA ALA A 89 0.53 11.30 3.24
C ALA A 89 -0.01 11.08 1.82
N ARG A 90 -1.33 10.90 1.66
CA ARG A 90 -1.99 10.77 0.36
C ARG A 90 -1.86 12.05 -0.47
N GLU A 91 -2.07 13.22 0.12
CA GLU A 91 -1.85 14.51 -0.56
C GLU A 91 -0.42 14.69 -1.03
N ASN A 92 0.55 14.37 -0.16
CA ASN A 92 1.97 14.44 -0.51
C ASN A 92 2.30 13.48 -1.67
N TYR A 93 1.68 12.30 -1.70
CA TYR A 93 1.82 11.36 -2.80
C TYR A 93 1.18 11.89 -4.09
N ARG A 94 -0.04 12.43 -4.04
CA ARG A 94 -0.70 13.07 -5.19
C ARG A 94 0.15 14.19 -5.77
N ARG A 95 0.69 15.07 -4.91
CA ARG A 95 1.61 16.13 -5.32
C ARG A 95 2.86 15.57 -5.99
N LEU A 96 3.46 14.52 -5.42
CA LEU A 96 4.64 13.87 -5.99
C LEU A 96 4.36 13.27 -7.37
N GLN A 97 3.19 12.65 -7.56
CA GLN A 97 2.79 12.07 -8.85
C GLN A 97 2.50 13.12 -9.91
N ALA A 98 2.05 14.31 -9.51
CA ALA A 98 1.84 15.45 -10.42
C ALA A 98 3.13 16.14 -10.86
N MET A 99 4.25 15.91 -10.17
CA MET A 99 5.55 16.51 -10.51
C MET A 99 6.16 15.88 -11.77
N SER A 100 6.82 16.73 -12.57
CA SER A 100 7.64 16.27 -13.68
C SER A 100 8.79 15.36 -13.18
N PRO A 101 9.35 14.49 -14.04
CA PRO A 101 10.51 13.67 -13.65
C PRO A 101 11.69 14.51 -13.14
N GLU A 102 11.92 15.70 -13.72
CA GLU A 102 12.99 16.61 -13.32
C GLU A 102 12.74 17.21 -11.93
N GLU A 103 11.51 17.66 -11.66
CA GLU A 103 11.11 18.18 -10.35
C GLU A 103 11.24 17.11 -9.26
N ARG A 104 10.85 15.87 -9.56
CA ARG A 104 11.05 14.73 -8.65
C ARG A 104 12.52 14.49 -8.37
N GLN A 105 13.38 14.56 -9.39
CA GLN A 105 14.82 14.37 -9.21
C GLN A 105 15.42 15.47 -8.33
N LYS A 106 15.06 16.72 -8.58
CA LYS A 106 15.48 17.86 -7.75
C LYS A 106 15.03 17.70 -6.29
N LEU A 107 13.77 17.29 -6.06
CA LEU A 107 13.26 17.02 -4.73
C LEU A 107 14.04 15.91 -4.02
N MET A 108 14.39 14.82 -4.73
CA MET A 108 15.19 13.74 -4.14
C MET A 108 16.59 14.22 -3.79
N GLN A 109 17.27 14.96 -4.68
CA GLN A 109 18.59 15.56 -4.41
C GLN A 109 18.55 16.46 -3.17
N GLN A 110 17.54 17.33 -3.06
CA GLN A 110 17.35 18.18 -1.88
C GLN A 110 17.15 17.37 -0.59
N ARG A 111 16.36 16.29 -0.63
CA ARG A 111 16.17 15.40 0.52
C ARG A 111 17.45 14.67 0.91
N HIS A 112 18.22 14.19 -0.07
CA HIS A 112 19.52 13.56 0.18
C HIS A 112 20.50 14.54 0.82
N HIS A 113 20.61 15.75 0.27
CA HIS A 113 21.46 16.81 0.83
C HIS A 113 21.05 17.17 2.25
N ARG A 114 19.75 17.39 2.52
CA ARG A 114 19.24 17.68 3.86
C ARG A 114 19.54 16.56 4.85
N ARG A 115 19.37 15.29 4.45
CA ARG A 115 19.69 14.14 5.30
C ARG A 115 21.18 14.06 5.61
N ALA A 116 22.03 14.31 4.62
CA ALA A 116 23.47 14.33 4.79
C ALA A 116 23.92 15.47 5.72
N SER A 117 23.38 16.68 5.54
CA SER A 117 23.68 17.80 6.42
C SER A 117 23.18 17.57 7.85
N GLN A 118 21.98 17.00 8.01
CA GLN A 118 21.44 16.65 9.32
C GLN A 118 22.24 15.54 10.01
N ALA A 119 22.76 14.56 9.28
CA ALA A 119 23.65 13.53 9.83
C ALA A 119 24.99 14.12 10.32
N CYS A 120 25.53 15.09 9.59
CA CYS A 120 26.74 15.82 10.02
C CYS A 120 26.50 16.60 11.32
N CYS A 121 25.38 17.33 11.42
CA CYS A 121 25.05 18.09 12.63
C CYS A 121 24.67 17.23 13.84
N ASN A 122 24.10 16.04 13.61
CA ASN A 122 23.68 15.12 14.67
C ASN A 122 24.80 14.14 15.08
N SER A 123 26.00 14.27 14.53
CA SER A 123 27.13 13.43 14.94
C SER A 123 27.52 13.83 16.37
N PRO A 124 27.51 12.89 17.34
CA PRO A 124 27.94 13.20 18.70
C PRO A 124 29.40 13.64 18.63
N LYS A 125 29.71 14.81 19.23
CA LYS A 125 31.09 15.19 19.49
C LYS A 125 31.63 14.16 20.49
N THR A 126 32.42 13.21 19.99
CA THR A 126 33.21 12.32 20.84
C THR A 126 34.27 13.19 21.52
N GLU A 127 34.09 13.46 22.82
CA GLU A 127 35.18 13.80 23.74
C GLU A 127 36.02 12.57 24.05
#